data_AF-A0A937Y704-F1
#
_entry.id   AF-A0A937Y704-F1
#
_cell.length_a   1.000
_cell.length_b   1.000
_cell.length_c   1.000
_cell.angle_alpha   90.00
_cell.angle_beta   90.00
_cell.angle_gamma   90.00
#
_symmetry.space_group_name_H-M   'P 1'
#
loop_
_entity.id
_entity.type
_entity.pdbx_description
1 polymer ?
#
loop_
_entity_poly.entity_id
_entity_poly.type
_entity_poly.pdbx_seq_one_letter_code
_entity_poly.pdbx_strand_id
1 'polypeptide(L)'
;MNPAPHRTPTRQAPRFAAATRRPATSRAIPSACCESVSATKPRLDRLLVDTGFLVAYGRAADPLHTKAGAFLRSFTGALVTVAPVIVETCFFLDMRAKQLLLEWAHEGSLAVVDVPVAAYPDLSATLGKYASRKVDLADAALVWLAGESGLRRILTVDRGDFSLFRLKGGRRFELIDWM
;
A
#
# COMPACT_ATOMS: atom_id res chain seq x y z
N MET A 1 16.95 -26.55 -43.93
CA MET A 1 16.88 -25.11 -43.59
C MET A 1 16.89 -25.01 -42.08
N ASN A 2 17.99 -24.54 -41.48
CA ASN A 2 18.12 -24.29 -40.05
C ASN A 2 18.12 -22.77 -39.84
N PRO A 3 17.28 -22.19 -38.96
CA PRO A 3 17.41 -20.77 -38.62
C PRO A 3 18.50 -20.55 -37.57
N ALA A 4 19.32 -19.52 -37.78
CA ALA A 4 20.38 -19.07 -36.88
C ALA A 4 19.82 -18.44 -35.58
N PRO A 5 20.59 -18.44 -34.46
CA PRO A 5 20.13 -17.85 -33.21
C PRO A 5 20.25 -16.32 -33.21
N HIS A 6 19.16 -15.64 -32.83
CA HIS A 6 19.14 -14.21 -32.57
C HIS A 6 19.96 -13.88 -31.32
N ARG A 7 21.01 -13.06 -31.48
CA ARG A 7 21.72 -12.41 -30.37
C ARG A 7 20.95 -11.15 -29.94
N THR A 8 20.47 -11.13 -28.70
CA THR A 8 19.93 -9.92 -28.06
C THR A 8 21.07 -9.17 -27.34
N PRO A 9 21.18 -7.84 -27.46
CA PRO A 9 22.19 -7.08 -26.74
C PRO A 9 21.83 -6.95 -25.27
N THR A 10 22.81 -7.22 -24.41
CA THR A 10 22.76 -7.02 -22.96
C THR A 10 22.63 -5.54 -22.65
N ARG A 11 21.57 -5.11 -21.96
CA ARG A 11 21.50 -3.76 -21.38
C ARG A 11 21.09 -3.85 -19.90
N GLN A 12 21.98 -3.33 -19.06
CA GLN A 12 21.95 -3.38 -17.60
C GLN A 12 20.66 -2.83 -16.99
N ALA A 13 20.12 -3.57 -16.03
CA ALA A 13 19.14 -3.07 -15.06
C ALA A 13 19.83 -2.17 -14.01
N PRO A 14 19.12 -1.19 -13.43
CA PRO A 14 19.65 -0.37 -12.34
C PRO A 14 19.88 -1.22 -11.09
N ARG A 15 21.08 -1.10 -10.51
CA ARG A 15 21.46 -1.74 -9.24
C ARG A 15 20.86 -0.95 -8.07
N PHE A 16 19.96 -1.56 -7.31
CA PHE A 16 19.63 -1.10 -5.97
C PHE A 16 20.41 -1.95 -4.95
N ALA A 17 21.14 -1.26 -4.07
CA ALA A 17 22.05 -1.86 -3.11
C ALA A 17 21.29 -2.63 -2.02
N ALA A 18 21.58 -3.93 -1.91
CA ALA A 18 21.07 -4.77 -0.83
C ALA A 18 21.86 -4.51 0.47
N ALA A 19 21.20 -3.91 1.46
CA ALA A 19 21.74 -3.85 2.83
C ALA A 19 21.41 -5.17 3.56
N THR A 20 22.36 -6.09 3.58
CA THR A 20 22.29 -7.30 4.41
C THR A 20 22.82 -6.99 5.81
N ARG A 21 22.02 -7.27 6.86
CA ARG A 21 22.54 -7.37 8.23
C ARG A 21 22.14 -8.71 8.83
N ARG A 22 23.15 -9.51 9.18
CA ARG A 22 23.08 -10.71 10.02
C ARG A 22 22.91 -10.31 11.50
N PRO A 23 22.29 -11.16 12.35
CA PRO A 23 22.21 -10.90 13.78
C PRO A 23 23.54 -11.21 14.47
N ALA A 24 23.93 -10.33 15.41
CA ALA A 24 25.07 -10.51 16.29
C ALA A 24 24.69 -11.39 17.49
N THR A 25 25.63 -12.24 17.89
CA THR A 25 25.55 -13.17 19.02
C THR A 25 25.56 -12.45 20.37
N SER A 26 24.78 -13.00 21.30
CA SER A 26 24.61 -12.61 22.71
C SER A 26 25.93 -12.62 23.51
N ARG A 27 26.15 -11.57 24.31
CA ARG A 27 26.87 -11.68 25.60
C ARG A 27 26.44 -10.56 26.57
N ALA A 28 26.47 -10.91 27.86
CA ALA A 28 25.73 -10.32 28.97
C ALA A 28 26.22 -8.95 29.51
N ILE A 29 25.37 -8.41 30.38
CA ILE A 29 25.25 -7.08 31.01
C ILE A 29 26.38 -6.77 32.03
N PRO A 30 26.67 -5.48 32.27
CA PRO A 30 26.70 -4.99 33.66
C PRO A 30 25.88 -3.71 33.90
N SER A 31 25.62 -3.52 35.19
CA SER A 31 24.60 -2.71 35.86
C SER A 31 24.83 -1.19 35.88
N ALA A 32 23.70 -0.48 35.89
CA ALA A 32 23.40 0.85 36.46
C ALA A 32 24.11 2.11 35.92
N CYS A 33 23.35 2.96 35.22
CA CYS A 33 23.00 4.30 35.71
C CYS A 33 21.76 4.80 34.97
N CYS A 34 20.91 5.53 35.68
CA CYS A 34 19.61 6.02 35.23
C CYS A 34 19.75 7.07 34.12
N GLU A 35 19.20 6.79 32.92
CA GLU A 35 18.67 7.83 32.04
C GLU A 35 17.65 7.24 31.06
N SER A 36 16.38 7.46 31.39
CA SER A 36 15.25 7.18 30.54
C SER A 36 15.20 8.17 29.39
N VAL A 37 15.63 7.73 28.20
CA VAL A 37 15.06 8.24 26.96
C VAL A 37 14.63 7.03 26.15
N SER A 38 13.35 6.70 26.27
CA SER A 38 12.68 5.81 25.31
C SER A 38 12.86 6.44 23.95
N ALA A 39 13.83 5.95 23.18
CA ALA A 39 13.98 6.27 21.78
C ALA A 39 12.71 5.78 21.09
N THR A 40 11.74 6.69 20.93
CA THR A 40 10.56 6.45 20.11
C THR A 40 11.10 6.17 18.72
N LYS A 41 11.13 4.89 18.35
CA LYS A 41 11.41 4.46 16.98
C LYS A 41 10.57 5.37 16.08
N PRO A 42 11.17 6.14 15.14
CA PRO A 42 10.39 7.04 14.31
C PRO A 42 9.31 6.19 13.67
N ARG A 43 8.05 6.52 13.95
CA ARG A 43 6.93 5.83 13.31
C ARG A 43 7.08 6.17 11.85
N LEU A 44 7.49 5.20 11.04
CA LEU A 44 7.48 5.35 9.60
C LEU A 44 6.08 5.83 9.21
N ASP A 45 6.00 6.87 8.39
CA ASP A 45 4.72 7.35 7.92
C ASP A 45 4.05 6.23 7.12
N ARG A 46 2.95 5.70 7.65
CA ARG A 46 2.16 4.68 6.97
C ARG A 46 0.97 5.33 6.29
N LEU A 47 0.75 5.00 5.02
CA LEU A 47 -0.39 5.45 4.23
C LEU A 47 -1.18 4.25 3.73
N LEU A 48 -2.50 4.36 3.84
CA LEU A 48 -3.41 3.46 3.13
C LEU A 48 -3.39 3.82 1.65
N VAL A 49 -3.49 2.81 0.80
CA VAL A 49 -3.53 2.97 -0.65
C VAL A 49 -4.75 2.27 -1.21
N ASP A 50 -5.57 3.04 -1.90
CA ASP A 50 -6.77 2.60 -2.62
C ASP A 50 -6.45 2.25 -4.08
N THR A 51 -7.36 1.50 -4.71
CA THR A 51 -7.35 1.09 -6.11
C THR A 51 -7.10 2.28 -7.03
N GLY A 52 -7.79 3.41 -6.82
CA GLY A 52 -7.64 4.57 -7.70
C GLY A 52 -6.20 5.07 -7.81
N PHE A 53 -5.45 5.07 -6.70
CA PHE A 53 -4.04 5.47 -6.72
C PHE A 53 -3.16 4.44 -7.43
N LEU A 54 -3.36 3.14 -7.13
CA LEU A 54 -2.57 2.08 -7.76
C LEU A 54 -2.82 1.99 -9.27
N VAL A 55 -4.07 2.21 -9.70
CA VAL A 55 -4.44 2.27 -11.12
C VAL A 55 -3.82 3.48 -11.80
N ALA A 56 -3.89 4.66 -11.17
CA ALA A 56 -3.21 5.85 -11.67
C ALA A 56 -1.70 5.62 -11.86
N TYR A 57 -1.04 5.00 -10.88
CA TYR A 57 0.37 4.67 -10.98
C TYR A 57 0.67 3.58 -12.02
N GLY A 58 -0.12 2.51 -12.06
CA GLY A 58 0.15 1.33 -12.88
C GLY A 58 -0.20 1.47 -14.36
N ARG A 59 -1.12 2.38 -14.72
CA ARG A 59 -1.52 2.63 -16.11
C ARG A 59 -0.79 3.83 -16.68
N ALA A 60 0.14 3.61 -17.62
CA ALA A 60 0.89 4.69 -18.26
C ALA A 60 0.01 5.72 -18.99
N ALA A 61 -1.18 5.31 -19.48
CA ALA A 61 -2.14 6.18 -20.15
C ALA A 61 -3.08 6.91 -19.19
N ASP A 62 -3.02 6.65 -17.88
CA ASP A 62 -3.84 7.37 -16.91
C ASP A 62 -3.37 8.83 -16.78
N PRO A 63 -4.28 9.83 -16.82
CA PRO A 63 -3.92 11.23 -16.69
C PRO A 63 -3.15 11.57 -15.40
N LEU A 64 -3.35 10.79 -14.34
CA LEU A 64 -2.71 10.98 -13.04
C LEU A 64 -1.39 10.20 -12.89
N HIS A 65 -0.96 9.43 -13.89
CA HIS A 65 0.24 8.59 -13.83
C HIS A 65 1.50 9.36 -13.43
N THR A 66 1.75 10.49 -14.06
CA THR A 66 2.93 11.33 -13.77
C THR A 66 2.93 11.84 -12.33
N LYS A 67 1.75 12.19 -11.81
CA LYS A 67 1.57 12.72 -10.46
C LYS A 67 1.72 11.63 -9.40
N ALA A 68 1.10 10.47 -9.61
CA ALA A 68 1.27 9.30 -8.75
C ALA A 68 2.76 8.90 -8.67
N GLY A 69 3.45 8.85 -9.82
CA GLY A 69 4.88 8.56 -9.86
C GLY A 69 5.75 9.61 -9.16
N ALA A 70 5.41 10.90 -9.28
CA ALA A 70 6.10 11.98 -8.57
C ALA A 70 5.92 11.87 -7.05
N PHE A 71 4.70 11.58 -6.59
CA PHE A 71 4.43 11.35 -5.18
C PHE A 71 5.27 10.18 -4.64
N LEU A 72 5.27 9.03 -5.30
CA LEU A 72 6.04 7.85 -4.87
C LEU A 72 7.54 8.09 -4.82
N ARG A 73 8.11 8.89 -5.72
CA ARG A 73 9.53 9.26 -5.67
C ARG A 73 9.88 10.13 -4.46
N SER A 74 8.94 10.93 -3.97
CA SER A 74 9.14 11.83 -2.83
C SER A 74 8.82 11.19 -1.48
N PHE A 75 7.98 10.16 -1.48
CA PHE A 75 7.50 9.51 -0.27
C PHE A 75 8.49 8.45 0.24
N THR A 76 8.88 8.56 1.51
CA THR A 76 9.86 7.66 2.17
C THR A 76 9.23 6.77 3.24
N GLY A 77 7.91 6.80 3.37
CA GLY A 77 7.16 5.98 4.32
C GLY A 77 6.79 4.61 3.75
N ALA A 78 5.84 3.94 4.42
CA ALA A 78 5.35 2.63 4.02
C ALA A 78 3.91 2.70 3.51
N LEU A 79 3.65 1.97 2.42
CA LEU A 79 2.31 1.85 1.85
C LEU A 79 1.66 0.57 2.37
N VAL A 80 0.36 0.65 2.66
CA VAL A 80 -0.44 -0.47 3.16
C VAL A 80 -1.75 -0.51 2.38
N THR A 81 -2.18 -1.70 1.99
CA THR A 81 -3.47 -1.93 1.33
C THR A 81 -4.04 -3.28 1.73
N VAL A 82 -5.16 -3.68 1.13
CA VAL A 82 -5.86 -4.94 1.38
C VAL A 82 -5.92 -5.79 0.12
N ALA A 83 -6.00 -7.12 0.26
CA ALA A 83 -6.07 -8.03 -0.90
C ALA A 83 -7.20 -7.70 -1.90
N PRO A 84 -8.43 -7.29 -1.48
CA PRO A 84 -9.46 -6.83 -2.42
C PRO A 84 -9.05 -5.66 -3.32
N VAL A 85 -8.26 -4.70 -2.82
CA VAL A 85 -7.71 -3.59 -3.63
C VAL A 85 -6.74 -4.12 -4.69
N ILE A 86 -5.93 -5.14 -4.37
CA ILE A 86 -5.03 -5.77 -5.36
C ILE A 86 -5.85 -6.43 -6.47
N VAL A 87 -6.91 -7.17 -6.10
CA VAL A 87 -7.81 -7.83 -7.07
C VAL A 87 -8.47 -6.79 -7.97
N GLU A 88 -9.05 -5.74 -7.39
CA GLU A 88 -9.72 -4.68 -8.14
C GLU A 88 -8.74 -3.91 -9.04
N THR A 89 -7.57 -3.55 -8.52
CA THR A 89 -6.49 -2.91 -9.32
C THR A 89 -6.12 -3.77 -10.52
N CYS A 90 -5.96 -5.09 -10.33
CA CYS A 90 -5.67 -6.00 -11.43
C CYS A 90 -6.79 -6.02 -12.48
N PHE A 91 -8.04 -5.71 -12.16
CA PHE A 91 -9.07 -5.60 -13.19
C PHE A 91 -8.74 -4.51 -14.23
N PHE A 92 -8.10 -3.42 -13.82
CA PHE A 92 -7.79 -2.26 -14.67
C PHE A 92 -6.41 -2.28 -15.33
N LEU A 93 -5.48 -3.11 -14.85
CA LEU A 93 -4.11 -3.17 -15.34
C LEU A 93 -3.92 -4.14 -16.52
N ASP A 94 -2.93 -3.85 -17.37
CA ASP A 94 -2.44 -4.84 -18.34
C ASP A 94 -1.59 -5.94 -17.67
N MET A 95 -1.18 -6.97 -18.42
CA MET A 95 -0.41 -8.08 -17.85
C MET A 95 0.93 -7.65 -17.24
N ARG A 96 1.61 -6.69 -17.85
CA ARG A 96 2.92 -6.27 -17.36
C ARG A 96 2.78 -5.50 -16.06
N ALA A 97 1.82 -4.58 -15.98
CA ALA A 97 1.55 -3.79 -14.79
C ALA A 97 1.05 -4.66 -13.63
N LYS A 98 0.27 -5.73 -13.90
CA LYS A 98 -0.10 -6.73 -12.88
C LYS A 98 1.11 -7.41 -12.26
N GLN A 99 2.02 -7.91 -13.10
CA GLN A 99 3.24 -8.57 -12.63
C GLN A 99 4.05 -7.62 -11.74
N LEU A 100 4.25 -6.38 -12.19
CA LEU A 100 4.98 -5.37 -11.43
C LEU A 100 4.31 -5.02 -10.10
N LEU A 101 2.98 -4.95 -10.04
CA LEU A 101 2.25 -4.72 -8.78
C LEU A 101 2.47 -5.87 -7.79
N LEU A 102 2.43 -7.12 -8.25
CA LEU A 102 2.63 -8.28 -7.41
C LEU A 102 4.09 -8.43 -6.96
N GLU A 103 5.05 -8.13 -7.83
CA GLU A 103 6.48 -8.04 -7.49
C GLU A 103 6.71 -6.96 -6.42
N TRP A 104 6.11 -5.77 -6.58
CA TRP A 104 6.22 -4.68 -5.61
C TRP A 104 5.65 -5.06 -4.23
N ALA A 105 4.54 -5.80 -4.19
CA ALA A 105 3.99 -6.35 -2.97
C ALA A 105 4.91 -7.42 -2.35
N HIS A 106 5.46 -8.32 -3.17
CA HIS A 106 6.41 -9.36 -2.73
C HIS A 106 7.68 -8.78 -2.12
N GLU A 107 8.21 -7.70 -2.70
CA GLU A 107 9.39 -6.97 -2.19
C GLU A 107 9.12 -6.26 -0.84
N GLY A 108 7.87 -6.19 -0.40
CA GLY A 108 7.48 -5.66 0.91
C GLY A 108 7.40 -4.13 0.98
N SER A 109 7.56 -3.44 -0.16
CA SER A 109 7.40 -1.98 -0.23
C SER A 109 5.93 -1.54 -0.30
N LEU A 110 5.04 -2.44 -0.72
CA LEU A 110 3.58 -2.35 -0.55
C LEU A 110 3.11 -3.50 0.35
N ALA A 111 2.73 -3.18 1.59
CA ALA A 111 2.20 -4.19 2.50
C ALA A 111 0.73 -4.50 2.15
N VAL A 112 0.44 -5.76 1.82
CA VAL A 112 -0.92 -6.24 1.50
C VAL A 112 -1.47 -7.03 2.67
N VAL A 113 -2.63 -6.63 3.17
CA VAL A 113 -3.31 -7.28 4.30
C VAL A 113 -4.46 -8.15 3.79
N ASP A 114 -4.46 -9.42 4.17
CA ASP A 114 -5.61 -10.30 3.94
C ASP A 114 -6.78 -9.93 4.84
N VAL A 115 -7.99 -10.03 4.30
CA VAL A 115 -9.23 -9.79 5.05
C VAL A 115 -9.71 -11.14 5.61
N PRO A 116 -9.66 -11.36 6.94
CA PRO A 116 -10.16 -12.60 7.52
C PRO A 116 -11.69 -12.65 7.43
N VAL A 117 -12.26 -13.85 7.34
CA VAL A 117 -13.74 -14.05 7.33
C VAL A 117 -14.41 -13.43 8.56
N ALA A 118 -13.71 -13.37 9.71
CA ALA A 118 -14.21 -12.72 10.91
C ALA A 118 -14.48 -11.21 10.74
N ALA A 119 -13.89 -10.56 9.73
CA ALA A 119 -14.15 -9.16 9.39
C ALA A 119 -15.42 -8.96 8.54
N TYR A 120 -15.98 -10.02 7.95
CA TYR A 120 -17.09 -9.89 7.00
C TYR A 120 -18.35 -9.23 7.58
N PRO A 121 -18.71 -9.42 8.87
CA PRO A 121 -19.77 -8.64 9.49
C PRO A 121 -19.52 -7.13 9.46
N ASP A 122 -18.29 -6.67 9.73
CA ASP A 122 -17.91 -5.24 9.67
C ASP A 122 -17.96 -4.70 8.24
N LEU A 123 -17.49 -5.49 7.27
CA LEU A 123 -17.56 -5.15 5.85
C LEU A 123 -19.02 -5.06 5.39
N SER A 124 -19.85 -6.04 5.74
CA SER A 124 -21.29 -6.05 5.43
C SER A 124 -22.00 -4.85 6.05
N ALA A 125 -21.67 -4.48 7.29
CA ALA A 125 -22.23 -3.30 7.94
C ALA A 125 -21.81 -2.01 7.21
N THR A 126 -20.56 -1.93 6.75
CA THR A 126 -20.06 -0.79 5.97
C THR A 126 -20.79 -0.66 4.63
N LEU A 127 -20.91 -1.76 3.88
CA LEU A 127 -21.65 -1.81 2.62
C LEU A 127 -23.12 -1.39 2.82
N GLY A 128 -23.79 -1.91 3.85
CA GLY A 128 -25.17 -1.54 4.18
C GLY A 128 -25.30 -0.06 4.55
N LYS A 129 -24.38 0.48 5.36
CA LYS A 129 -24.39 1.87 5.81
C LYS A 129 -24.23 2.86 4.65
N TYR A 130 -23.48 2.50 3.62
CA TYR A 130 -23.19 3.36 2.47
C TYR A 130 -23.83 2.86 1.17
N ALA A 131 -24.91 2.08 1.25
CA ALA A 131 -25.57 1.46 0.09
C ALA A 131 -26.11 2.44 -0.97
N SER A 132 -26.28 3.73 -0.64
CA SER A 132 -26.64 4.78 -1.60
C SER A 132 -25.46 5.32 -2.42
N ARG A 133 -24.25 4.81 -2.17
CA ARG A 133 -22.99 5.16 -2.84
C ARG A 133 -22.46 3.97 -3.62
N LYS A 134 -21.43 4.19 -4.43
CA LYS A 134 -20.76 3.12 -5.20
C LYS A 134 -19.68 2.44 -4.37
N VAL A 135 -20.00 2.08 -3.13
CA VAL A 135 -19.05 1.38 -2.24
C VAL A 135 -18.94 -0.07 -2.68
N ASP A 136 -17.71 -0.53 -2.84
CA ASP A 136 -17.43 -1.93 -3.14
C ASP A 136 -16.75 -2.66 -1.97
N LEU A 137 -16.32 -3.90 -2.21
CA LEU A 137 -15.65 -4.72 -1.19
C LEU A 137 -14.28 -4.14 -0.81
N ALA A 138 -13.57 -3.51 -1.75
CA ALA A 138 -12.26 -2.92 -1.51
C ALA A 138 -12.36 -1.68 -0.60
N ASP A 139 -13.34 -0.81 -0.84
CA ASP A 139 -13.65 0.33 0.03
C ASP A 139 -13.98 -0.13 1.46
N ALA A 140 -14.90 -1.10 1.60
CA ALA A 140 -15.31 -1.61 2.89
C ALA A 140 -14.15 -2.27 3.64
N ALA A 141 -13.27 -2.99 2.93
CA ALA A 141 -12.07 -3.59 3.50
C ALA A 141 -11.04 -2.52 3.94
N LEU A 142 -10.89 -1.41 3.21
CA LEU A 142 -10.04 -0.29 3.63
C LEU A 142 -10.58 0.42 4.88
N VAL A 143 -11.91 0.59 4.98
CA VAL A 143 -12.56 1.12 6.19
C VAL A 143 -12.31 0.21 7.40
N TRP A 144 -12.43 -1.10 7.21
CA TRP A 144 -12.12 -2.10 8.24
C TRP A 144 -10.64 -2.03 8.65
N LEU A 145 -9.70 -2.06 7.70
CA LEU A 145 -8.27 -2.00 7.97
C LEU A 145 -7.90 -0.72 8.72
N ALA A 146 -8.48 0.41 8.33
CA ALA A 146 -8.30 1.69 9.03
C ALA A 146 -8.80 1.63 10.48
N GLY A 147 -9.92 0.94 10.72
CA GLY A 147 -10.47 0.67 12.05
C GLY A 147 -9.54 -0.18 12.93
N GLU A 148 -8.99 -1.26 12.38
CA GLU A 148 -8.12 -2.20 13.10
C GLU A 148 -6.72 -1.63 13.37
N SER A 149 -6.13 -0.97 12.37
CA SER A 149 -4.75 -0.48 12.44
C SER A 149 -4.63 0.92 13.05
N GLY A 150 -5.73 1.67 13.11
CA GLY A 150 -5.73 3.10 13.46
C GLY A 150 -5.13 4.00 12.37
N LEU A 151 -4.80 3.47 11.19
CA LEU A 151 -4.36 4.26 10.04
C LEU A 151 -5.54 5.07 9.49
N ARG A 152 -5.30 6.36 9.23
CA ARG A 152 -6.35 7.27 8.76
C ARG A 152 -5.95 8.03 7.50
N ARG A 153 -4.66 8.07 7.16
CA ARG A 153 -4.18 8.74 5.97
C ARG A 153 -4.27 7.84 4.76
N ILE A 154 -4.85 8.33 3.67
CA ILE A 154 -5.11 7.53 2.48
C ILE A 154 -4.74 8.25 1.18
N LEU A 155 -4.17 7.48 0.26
CA LEU A 155 -4.01 7.82 -1.15
C LEU A 155 -5.21 7.27 -1.92
N THR A 156 -6.05 8.16 -2.44
CA THR A 156 -7.21 7.81 -3.26
C THR A 156 -7.44 8.88 -4.33
N VAL A 157 -8.09 8.48 -5.42
CA VAL A 157 -8.68 9.40 -6.41
C VAL A 157 -10.11 9.77 -6.01
N ASP A 158 -10.85 8.86 -5.35
CA ASP A 158 -12.23 9.10 -4.91
C ASP A 158 -12.28 9.86 -3.58
N ARG A 159 -11.94 11.16 -3.67
CA ARG A 159 -12.02 12.05 -2.51
C ARG A 159 -13.46 12.21 -2.00
N GLY A 160 -14.46 12.00 -2.86
CA GLY A 160 -15.88 12.17 -2.53
C GLY A 160 -16.31 11.14 -1.50
N ASP A 161 -16.18 9.86 -1.82
CA ASP A 161 -16.67 8.78 -0.95
C ASP A 161 -15.79 8.61 0.30
N PHE A 162 -14.46 8.68 0.18
CA PHE A 162 -13.56 8.58 1.34
C PHE A 162 -13.69 9.73 2.35
N SER A 163 -14.18 10.91 1.94
CA SER A 163 -14.47 12.01 2.87
C SER A 163 -15.71 11.76 3.74
N LEU A 164 -16.62 10.90 3.27
CA LEU A 164 -17.88 10.56 3.94
C LEU A 164 -17.77 9.33 4.85
N PHE A 165 -16.84 8.43 4.55
CA PHE A 165 -16.59 7.27 5.39
C PHE A 165 -16.22 7.69 6.83
N ARG A 166 -16.69 6.88 7.78
CA ARG A 166 -16.48 7.08 9.22
C ARG A 166 -15.85 5.85 9.80
N LEU A 167 -14.72 6.06 10.47
CA LEU A 167 -13.94 5.04 11.16
C LEU A 167 -14.47 4.85 12.59
N LYS A 168 -13.99 3.80 13.28
CA LYS A 168 -14.25 3.57 14.71
C LYS A 168 -13.99 4.86 15.51
N GLY A 169 -14.94 5.23 16.37
CA GLY A 169 -14.90 6.46 17.16
C GLY A 169 -15.28 7.74 16.40
N GLY A 170 -15.93 7.64 15.23
CA GLY A 170 -16.44 8.80 14.48
C GLY A 170 -15.37 9.58 13.70
N ARG A 171 -14.13 9.10 13.68
CA ARG A 171 -13.01 9.71 12.95
C ARG A 171 -13.22 9.61 11.43
N ARG A 172 -12.55 10.50 10.70
CA ARG A 172 -12.54 10.52 9.23
C ARG A 172 -11.18 10.10 8.70
N PHE A 173 -11.15 9.72 7.43
CA PHE A 173 -9.90 9.63 6.69
C PHE A 173 -9.27 11.03 6.52
N GLU A 174 -7.95 11.06 6.48
CA GLU A 174 -7.09 12.18 6.12
C GLU A 174 -6.64 11.94 4.68
N LEU A 175 -7.21 12.68 3.73
CA LEU A 175 -6.93 12.48 2.31
C LEU A 175 -5.65 13.21 1.94
N ILE A 176 -4.61 12.46 1.58
CA ILE A 176 -3.33 13.04 1.17
C ILE A 176 -3.49 13.76 -0.16
N ASP A 177 -2.84 14.90 -0.28
CA ASP A 177 -2.80 15.65 -1.52
C ASP A 177 -1.60 15.18 -2.37
N TRP A 178 -1.90 14.55 -3.50
CA TRP A 178 -0.92 13.95 -4.42
C TRP A 178 -1.27 14.18 -5.90
N MET A 179 -2.42 14.80 -6.17
CA MET A 179 -2.93 15.15 -7.49
C MET A 179 -2.83 16.65 -7.70
#